data_AF-A0A255R2V4-F1
#
_entry.id   AF-A0A255R2V4-F1
#
_cell.length_a   1.000
_cell.length_b   1.000
_cell.length_c   1.000
_cell.angle_alpha   90.00
_cell.angle_beta   90.00
_cell.angle_gamma   90.00
#
_symmetry.space_group_name_H-M   'P 1'
#
loop_
_entity.id
_entity.type
_entity.pdbx_description
1 polymer ?
#
loop_
_entity_poly.entity_id
_entity_poly.type
_entity_poly.pdbx_seq_one_letter_code
_entity_poly.pdbx_strand_id
1 'polypeptide(L)'
;MNDREYPPVLDEDLVGFFETETFAGGGLVWDAVLEYRVWVHSDDADDCVNVFRCYRDARAFSEATLGAESPVALILQRQYIDEVEEGQYVHVQESRMTEWPVEFLARPARTEQTIPEFLSPDAPENRLDILRGNVD
;
A
#
# COMPACT_ATOMS: atom_id res chain seq x y z
N MET A 1 -3.21 -10.57 -20.27
CA MET A 1 -3.18 -10.20 -18.85
C MET A 1 -1.77 -9.75 -18.57
N ASN A 2 -1.55 -8.46 -18.26
CA ASN A 2 -0.22 -8.05 -17.82
C ASN A 2 -0.07 -8.59 -16.40
N ASP A 3 0.77 -9.62 -16.23
CA ASP A 3 1.38 -9.93 -14.94
C ASP A 3 2.28 -8.74 -14.60
N ARG A 4 1.69 -7.67 -14.07
CA ARG A 4 2.48 -6.69 -13.34
C ARG A 4 2.99 -7.44 -12.11
N GLU A 5 4.26 -7.80 -12.14
CA GLU A 5 4.94 -8.25 -10.93
C GLU A 5 4.96 -7.06 -9.96
N TYR A 6 4.12 -7.14 -8.94
CA TYR A 6 4.21 -6.23 -7.81
C TYR A 6 5.46 -6.57 -6.97
N PRO A 7 5.99 -5.60 -6.21
CA PRO A 7 7.21 -5.77 -5.43
C PRO A 7 7.19 -7.00 -4.51
N PRO A 8 8.33 -7.67 -4.28
CA PRO A 8 8.41 -8.68 -3.24
C PRO A 8 8.18 -8.06 -1.85
N VAL A 9 7.83 -8.90 -0.88
CA VAL A 9 7.79 -8.48 0.53
C VAL A 9 9.19 -8.14 1.03
N LEU A 10 9.28 -7.25 2.01
CA LEU A 10 10.52 -6.78 2.60
C LEU A 10 11.28 -7.92 3.30
N ASP A 11 10.56 -8.77 4.01
CA ASP A 11 11.09 -9.88 4.78
C ASP A 11 10.08 -11.04 4.76
N GLU A 12 10.42 -12.14 4.09
CA GLU A 12 9.54 -13.31 3.99
C GLU A 12 9.31 -13.98 5.35
N ASP A 13 10.24 -13.87 6.31
CA ASP A 13 10.14 -14.51 7.62
C ASP A 13 9.15 -13.78 8.56
N LEU A 14 8.77 -12.54 8.24
CA LEU A 14 7.82 -11.73 9.01
C LEU A 14 6.38 -11.81 8.49
N VAL A 15 6.15 -12.43 7.33
CA VAL A 15 4.81 -12.60 6.76
C VAL A 15 3.92 -13.39 7.72
N GLY A 16 2.76 -12.83 8.07
CA GLY A 16 1.80 -13.39 9.02
C GLY A 16 2.06 -13.07 10.49
N PHE A 17 3.08 -12.28 10.81
CA PHE A 17 3.34 -11.79 12.17
C PHE A 17 2.88 -10.35 12.41
N PHE A 18 2.35 -9.67 11.39
CA PHE A 18 1.81 -8.32 11.51
C PHE A 18 0.36 -8.33 12.01
N GLU A 19 -0.02 -7.33 12.80
CA GLU A 19 -1.39 -7.18 13.29
C GLU A 19 -2.37 -6.94 12.12
N THR A 20 -3.57 -7.50 12.24
CA THR A 20 -4.62 -7.35 11.23
C THR A 20 -5.18 -5.94 11.20
N GLU A 21 -5.33 -5.31 12.36
CA GLU A 21 -5.75 -3.91 12.46
C GLU A 21 -4.63 -2.99 11.97
N THR A 22 -4.95 -2.12 11.01
CA THR A 22 -4.01 -1.16 10.44
C THR A 22 -4.60 0.23 10.40
N PHE A 23 -3.75 1.24 10.22
CA PHE A 23 -4.22 2.62 10.15
C PHE A 23 -5.08 2.83 8.90
N ALA A 24 -6.28 3.37 9.10
CA ALA A 24 -7.10 3.90 8.02
C ALA A 24 -6.48 5.22 7.51
N GLY A 25 -6.29 5.34 6.20
CA GLY A 25 -5.72 6.54 5.58
C GLY A 25 -4.62 6.20 4.60
N GLY A 26 -5.00 6.06 3.33
CA GLY A 26 -4.19 5.47 2.27
C GLY A 26 -2.93 6.23 1.83
N GLY A 27 -2.47 7.28 2.54
CA GLY A 27 -1.24 8.02 2.25
C GLY A 27 -1.01 8.38 0.77
N LEU A 28 0.17 8.89 0.44
CA LEU A 28 0.55 9.14 -0.96
C LEU A 28 1.83 8.41 -1.38
N VAL A 29 2.54 7.83 -0.41
CA VAL A 29 3.86 7.22 -0.59
C VAL A 29 3.93 5.87 0.11
N TRP A 30 4.87 5.02 -0.28
CA TRP A 30 5.12 3.73 0.36
C TRP A 30 6.62 3.45 0.39
N ASP A 31 7.10 2.73 1.39
CA ASP A 31 8.52 2.38 1.52
C ASP A 31 8.80 0.92 1.14
N ALA A 32 7.95 0.00 1.59
CA ALA A 32 8.10 -1.43 1.31
C ALA A 32 6.77 -2.17 1.46
N VAL A 33 6.63 -3.31 0.79
CA VAL A 33 5.53 -4.25 1.02
C VAL A 33 5.92 -5.16 2.18
N LEU A 34 5.03 -5.34 3.16
CA LEU A 34 5.25 -6.22 4.30
C LEU A 34 4.62 -7.60 4.05
N GLU A 35 3.40 -7.62 3.55
CA GLU A 35 2.68 -8.84 3.15
C GLU A 35 1.52 -8.51 2.22
N TYR A 36 1.10 -9.47 1.41
CA TYR A 36 -0.13 -9.40 0.65
C TYR A 36 -1.26 -10.05 1.44
N ARG A 37 -2.42 -9.41 1.51
CA ARG A 37 -3.56 -9.84 2.31
C ARG A 37 -4.78 -10.08 1.43
N VAL A 38 -5.52 -11.12 1.74
CA VAL A 38 -6.83 -11.41 1.16
C VAL A 38 -7.82 -11.55 2.30
N TRP A 39 -8.77 -10.63 2.37
CA TRP A 39 -9.90 -10.70 3.28
C TRP A 39 -10.93 -11.69 2.74
N VAL A 40 -11.48 -12.52 3.62
CA VAL A 40 -12.51 -13.51 3.28
C VAL A 40 -13.69 -13.29 4.19
N HIS A 41 -14.82 -12.95 3.58
CA HIS A 41 -16.09 -12.76 4.25
C HIS A 41 -16.89 -14.06 4.22
N SER A 42 -17.42 -14.44 5.37
CA SER A 42 -18.26 -15.62 5.53
C SER A 42 -19.59 -15.20 6.15
N ASP A 43 -20.70 -15.73 5.63
CA ASP A 43 -22.04 -15.43 6.17
C ASP A 43 -22.22 -15.99 7.60
N ASP A 44 -21.53 -17.09 7.92
CA ASP A 44 -21.69 -17.86 9.16
C ASP A 44 -20.48 -17.76 10.12
N ALA A 45 -19.45 -16.98 9.78
CA ALA A 45 -18.21 -16.89 10.56
C ALA A 45 -17.60 -15.48 10.50
N ASP A 46 -16.73 -15.17 11.45
CA ASP A 46 -16.01 -13.89 11.45
C ASP A 46 -15.09 -13.77 10.22
N ASP A 47 -14.93 -12.54 9.75
CA ASP A 47 -14.01 -12.20 8.67
C ASP A 47 -12.58 -12.65 9.03
N CYS A 48 -11.93 -13.31 8.08
CA CYS A 48 -10.54 -13.73 8.26
C CYS A 48 -9.65 -13.17 7.16
N VAL A 49 -8.39 -12.93 7.51
CA VAL A 49 -7.37 -12.50 6.57
C VAL A 49 -6.39 -13.64 6.30
N ASN A 50 -6.16 -13.91 5.02
CA ASN A 50 -5.10 -14.81 4.57
C ASN A 50 -3.94 -13.98 4.05
N VAL A 51 -2.72 -14.33 4.46
CA VAL A 51 -1.51 -13.55 4.21
C VAL A 51 -0.55 -14.31 3.28
N PHE A 52 0.15 -13.59 2.42
CA PHE A 52 0.98 -14.16 1.35
C PHE A 52 2.25 -13.34 1.14
N ARG A 53 3.33 -14.03 0.76
CA ARG A 53 4.63 -13.42 0.42
C ARG A 53 4.69 -12.77 -0.98
N CYS A 54 3.73 -13.08 -1.85
CA CYS A 54 3.70 -12.51 -3.19
C CYS A 54 2.27 -12.36 -3.70
N TYR A 55 2.08 -11.37 -4.56
CA TYR A 55 0.77 -11.06 -5.13
C TYR A 55 0.17 -12.22 -5.91
N ARG A 56 0.99 -12.96 -6.68
CA ARG A 56 0.51 -14.05 -7.52
C ARG A 56 -0.24 -15.10 -6.69
N ASP A 57 0.33 -15.49 -5.55
CA ASP A 57 -0.25 -16.53 -4.70
C ASP A 57 -1.51 -15.99 -4.00
N ALA A 58 -1.50 -14.73 -3.55
CA ALA A 58 -2.69 -14.06 -3.00
C ALA A 58 -3.84 -13.97 -4.02
N ARG A 59 -3.53 -13.59 -5.25
CA ARG A 59 -4.49 -13.50 -6.34
C ARG A 59 -5.09 -14.86 -6.68
N ALA A 60 -4.27 -15.89 -6.81
CA ALA A 60 -4.75 -17.25 -7.07
C ALA A 60 -5.68 -17.75 -5.96
N PHE A 61 -5.38 -17.41 -4.70
CA PHE A 61 -6.26 -17.73 -3.57
C PHE A 61 -7.59 -16.98 -3.63
N SER A 62 -7.55 -15.66 -3.88
CA SER A 62 -8.75 -14.81 -4.00
C SER A 62 -9.68 -15.31 -5.12
N GLU A 63 -9.13 -15.61 -6.31
CA GLU A 63 -9.92 -16.11 -7.44
C GLU A 63 -10.53 -17.51 -7.20
N ALA A 64 -9.95 -18.31 -6.31
CA ALA A 64 -10.40 -19.66 -5.99
C ALA A 64 -11.32 -19.75 -4.76
N THR A 65 -11.46 -18.68 -3.98
CA THR A 65 -12.14 -18.69 -2.68
C THR A 65 -13.44 -17.90 -2.73
N LEU A 66 -14.55 -18.56 -2.41
CA LEU A 66 -15.84 -17.88 -2.31
C LEU A 66 -15.82 -16.88 -1.15
N GLY A 67 -16.31 -15.66 -1.38
CA GLY A 67 -16.33 -14.61 -0.37
C GLY A 67 -14.99 -13.89 -0.17
N ALA A 68 -13.94 -14.27 -0.92
CA ALA A 68 -12.67 -13.56 -0.88
C ALA A 68 -12.72 -12.24 -1.65
N GLU A 69 -12.13 -11.20 -1.06
CA GLU A 69 -11.89 -9.92 -1.70
C GLU A 69 -10.66 -9.94 -2.60
N SER A 70 -10.50 -8.89 -3.41
CA SER A 70 -9.27 -8.66 -4.17
C SER A 70 -8.08 -8.47 -3.22
N PRO A 71 -6.88 -8.97 -3.56
CA PRO A 71 -5.71 -8.80 -2.71
C PRO A 71 -5.37 -7.33 -2.47
N VAL A 72 -5.01 -6.99 -1.23
CA VAL A 72 -4.39 -5.74 -0.83
C VAL A 72 -2.95 -5.99 -0.39
N ALA A 73 -2.15 -4.94 -0.33
CA ALA A 73 -0.80 -4.99 0.20
C ALA A 73 -0.74 -4.26 1.54
N LEU A 74 -0.30 -4.94 2.59
CA LEU A 74 0.18 -4.26 3.78
C LEU A 74 1.50 -3.60 3.44
N ILE A 75 1.58 -2.28 3.58
CA ILE A 75 2.79 -1.52 3.30
C ILE A 75 3.36 -0.90 4.58
N LEU A 76 4.69 -0.77 4.59
CA LEU A 76 5.41 0.08 5.52
C LEU A 76 5.49 1.49 4.95
N GLN A 77 5.20 2.48 5.80
CA GLN A 77 5.56 3.87 5.58
C GLN A 77 6.48 4.27 6.72
N ARG A 78 7.75 4.57 6.44
CA ARG A 78 8.70 5.08 7.46
C ARG A 78 8.43 6.55 7.78
N GLN A 79 7.94 7.26 6.76
CA GLN A 79 7.47 8.64 6.77
C GLN A 79 6.33 8.72 5.76
N TYR A 80 5.36 9.60 5.98
CA TYR A 80 4.23 9.73 5.07
C TYR A 80 3.79 11.19 4.91
N ILE A 81 3.02 11.42 3.85
CA ILE A 81 2.31 12.67 3.61
C ILE A 81 0.88 12.45 4.07
N ASP A 82 0.44 13.29 5.00
CA ASP A 82 -0.95 13.36 5.43
C ASP A 82 -1.65 14.55 4.78
N GLU A 83 -2.92 14.39 4.44
CA GLU A 83 -3.75 15.45 3.85
C GLU A 83 -4.81 15.85 4.88
N VAL A 84 -4.51 16.90 5.64
CA VAL A 84 -5.35 17.35 6.77
C VAL A 84 -6.66 17.94 6.26
N GLU A 85 -6.55 18.71 5.17
CA GLU A 85 -7.66 19.25 4.38
C GLU A 85 -7.32 19.08 2.90
N GLU A 86 -8.32 19.16 2.01
CA GLU A 86 -8.10 19.07 0.57
C GLU A 86 -7.01 20.06 0.11
N GLY A 87 -5.92 19.52 -0.45
CA GLY A 87 -4.76 20.27 -0.91
C GLY A 87 -3.76 20.71 0.18
N GLN A 88 -4.04 20.44 1.46
CA GLN A 88 -3.15 20.75 2.59
C GLN A 88 -2.38 19.52 3.04
N TYR A 89 -1.12 19.46 2.64
CA TYR A 89 -0.24 18.32 2.89
C TYR A 89 0.77 18.60 3.99
N VAL A 90 0.92 17.66 4.91
CA VAL A 90 1.91 17.72 5.99
C VAL A 90 2.84 16.50 5.96
N HIS A 91 4.12 16.72 6.25
CA HIS A 91 5.09 15.65 6.40
C HIS A 91 5.00 15.07 7.82
N VAL A 92 4.65 13.80 7.92
CA VAL A 92 4.70 13.05 9.18
C VAL A 92 5.93 12.14 9.20
N GLN A 93 6.80 12.36 10.17
CA GLN A 93 8.05 11.60 10.38
C GLN A 93 7.86 10.45 11.38
N GLU A 94 6.77 9.71 11.21
CA GLU A 94 6.44 8.56 12.03
C GLU A 94 6.24 7.33 11.16
N SER A 95 6.64 6.18 11.68
CA SER A 95 6.46 4.91 10.99
C SER A 95 5.08 4.34 11.25
N ARG A 96 4.40 3.85 10.21
CA ARG A 96 3.11 3.16 10.33
C ARG A 96 2.95 2.06 9.28
N MET A 97 1.96 1.22 9.49
CA MET A 97 1.49 0.20 8.55
C MET A 97 0.07 0.55 8.10
N THR A 98 -0.21 0.34 6.81
CA THR A 98 -1.53 0.56 6.23
C THR A 98 -1.74 -0.37 5.04
N GLU A 99 -2.99 -0.72 4.76
CA GLU A 99 -3.35 -1.54 3.61
C GLU A 99 -3.61 -0.68 2.38
N TRP A 100 -3.00 -1.06 1.26
CA TRP A 100 -3.13 -0.41 -0.03
C TRP A 100 -3.74 -1.35 -1.08
N PRO A 101 -4.61 -0.81 -1.96
CA PRO A 101 -4.86 -1.46 -3.25
C PRO A 101 -3.53 -1.72 -3.95
N VAL A 102 -3.34 -2.94 -4.44
CA VAL A 102 -2.06 -3.37 -5.04
C VAL A 102 -1.66 -2.49 -6.22
N GLU A 103 -2.64 -1.91 -6.94
CA GLU A 103 -2.41 -1.00 -8.06
C GLU A 103 -1.61 0.24 -7.65
N PHE A 104 -1.68 0.66 -6.38
CA PHE A 104 -0.92 1.80 -5.87
C PHE A 104 0.56 1.49 -5.70
N LEU A 105 0.96 0.21 -5.70
CA LEU A 105 2.37 -0.19 -5.74
C LEU A 105 3.02 0.05 -7.10
N ALA A 106 2.24 0.37 -8.14
CA ALA A 106 2.79 0.84 -9.41
C ALA A 106 3.33 2.28 -9.30
N ARG A 107 2.98 3.02 -8.25
CA ARG A 107 3.59 4.33 -7.94
C ARG A 107 5.04 4.12 -7.53
N PRO A 108 5.95 5.06 -7.84
CA PRO A 108 7.33 4.99 -7.37
C PRO A 108 7.40 4.83 -5.84
N ALA A 109 8.29 3.95 -5.36
CA ALA A 109 8.59 3.85 -3.94
C ALA A 109 9.21 5.16 -3.43
N ARG A 110 8.93 5.51 -2.18
CA ARG A 110 9.46 6.72 -1.53
C ARG A 110 10.98 6.68 -1.50
N THR A 111 11.60 7.79 -1.89
CA THR A 111 13.02 8.07 -1.68
C THR A 111 13.18 9.18 -0.64
N GLU A 112 14.42 9.47 -0.26
CA GLU A 112 14.73 10.62 0.59
C GLU A 112 14.26 11.96 -0.01
N GLN A 113 14.11 12.05 -1.33
CA GLN A 113 13.70 13.27 -2.03
C GLN A 113 12.18 13.37 -2.25
N THR A 114 11.44 12.26 -2.20
CA THR A 114 10.01 12.23 -2.57
C THR A 114 9.16 13.22 -1.77
N ILE A 115 9.30 13.25 -0.44
CA ILE A 115 8.49 14.17 0.40
C ILE A 115 9.03 15.62 0.33
N PRO A 116 10.35 15.88 0.44
CA PRO A 116 10.89 17.22 0.26
C PRO A 116 10.52 17.88 -1.08
N GLU A 117 10.62 17.14 -2.18
CA GLU A 117 10.26 17.67 -3.51
C GLU A 117 8.77 17.95 -3.61
N PHE A 118 7.92 17.07 -3.07
CA PHE A 118 6.47 17.25 -3.08
C PHE A 118 6.01 18.49 -2.28
N LEU A 119 6.63 18.74 -1.12
CA LEU A 119 6.29 19.86 -0.24
C LEU A 119 7.07 21.15 -0.54
N SER A 120 7.97 21.12 -1.53
CA SER A 120 8.74 22.29 -1.93
C SER A 120 7.83 23.46 -2.33
N PRO A 121 8.18 24.72 -2.01
CA PRO A 121 7.48 25.88 -2.57
C PRO A 121 7.60 25.95 -4.10
N ASP A 122 8.61 25.30 -4.66
CA ASP A 122 8.85 25.19 -6.11
C ASP A 122 8.28 23.90 -6.70
N ALA A 123 7.49 23.12 -5.93
CA ALA A 123 6.85 21.91 -6.44
C ALA A 123 5.91 22.27 -7.60
N PRO A 124 5.93 21.50 -8.70
CA PRO A 124 5.07 21.80 -9.84
C PRO A 124 3.58 21.59 -9.49
N GLU A 125 2.68 22.27 -10.19
CA GLU A 125 1.24 22.17 -9.94
C GLU A 125 0.72 20.72 -10.05
N ASN A 126 1.31 19.92 -10.94
CA ASN A 126 0.99 18.50 -11.14
C ASN A 126 1.77 17.54 -10.19
N ARG A 127 2.29 18.02 -9.06
CA ARG A 127 3.07 17.21 -8.09
C ARG A 127 2.38 15.92 -7.64
N LEU A 128 1.05 15.89 -7.56
CA LEU A 128 0.28 14.70 -7.20
C LEU A 128 0.34 13.62 -8.29
N ASP A 129 0.28 14.03 -9.56
CA ASP A 129 0.36 13.12 -10.70
C ASP A 129 1.77 12.55 -10.82
N ILE A 130 2.79 13.39 -10.66
CA ILE A 130 4.19 12.97 -10.58
C ILE A 130 4.39 11.94 -9.46
N LEU A 131 3.85 12.22 -8.26
CA LEU A 131 3.93 11.32 -7.11
C LEU A 131 3.24 9.97 -7.37
N ARG A 132 2.17 9.98 -8.18
CA ARG A 132 1.44 8.78 -8.60
C ARG A 132 2.09 8.06 -9.78
N GLY A 133 3.21 8.56 -10.32
CA GLY A 133 3.88 8.01 -11.50
C GLY A 133 3.16 8.31 -12.81
N ASN A 134 2.19 9.23 -12.80
CA ASN A 134 1.52 9.74 -13.99
C ASN A 134 2.35 10.93 -14.50
N VAL A 135 3.36 10.65 -15.33
CA VAL A 135 4.18 11.69 -15.94
C VAL A 135 3.54 12.08 -17.28
N ASP A 136 2.93 13.26 -17.33
CA ASP A 136 2.71 14.01 -18.58
C ASP A 136 3.82 15.06 -18.74
#